data_AF-A0A833E2A7-F1
#
_entry.id   AF-A0A833E2A7-F1
#
_cell.length_a   1.000
_cell.length_b   1.000
_cell.length_c   1.000
_cell.angle_alpha   90.00
_cell.angle_beta   90.00
_cell.angle_gamma   90.00
#
_symmetry.space_group_name_H-M   'P 1'
#
loop_
_entity.id
_entity.type
_entity.pdbx_description
1 polymer ?
#
loop_
_entity_poly.entity_id
_entity_poly.type
_entity_poly.pdbx_seq_one_letter_code
_entity_poly.pdbx_strand_id
1 'polypeptide(L)'
;KKLSPLFYVGNVKAPILLIHSLEDYRCPLDQSVMFYHTLKDLGKEAYIAIFKRGAHGHSIRGSPRHRAKRYKLFMEFFERKLKRYEEGFDVEKILKGKD
;
A
#
# COMPACT_ATOMS: atom_id res chain seq x y z
N LYS A 1 11.34 18.50 -9.08
CA LYS A 1 12.26 17.35 -8.83
C LYS A 1 12.70 17.27 -7.38
N LYS A 2 13.44 18.26 -6.84
CA LYS A 2 13.99 18.21 -5.46
C LYS A 2 12.97 17.97 -4.33
N LEU A 3 11.71 18.30 -4.52
CA LEU A 3 10.67 18.13 -3.50
C LEU A 3 9.82 16.85 -3.68
N SER A 4 10.05 16.07 -4.74
CA SER A 4 9.23 14.89 -5.05
C SER A 4 9.89 13.63 -4.51
N PRO A 5 9.20 12.80 -3.69
CA PRO A 5 9.77 11.59 -3.10
C PRO A 5 10.33 10.59 -4.11
N LEU A 6 9.77 10.56 -5.33
CA LEU A 6 10.18 9.68 -6.43
C LEU A 6 11.68 9.78 -6.76
N PHE A 7 12.31 10.95 -6.60
CA PHE A 7 13.74 11.13 -6.86
C PHE A 7 14.64 10.67 -5.70
N TYR A 8 14.06 10.26 -4.57
CA TYR A 8 14.77 9.86 -3.34
C TYR A 8 14.47 8.41 -2.93
N VAL A 9 13.89 7.61 -3.83
CA VAL A 9 13.57 6.19 -3.60
C VAL A 9 14.80 5.40 -3.13
N GLY A 10 15.99 5.74 -3.61
CA GLY A 10 17.25 5.11 -3.19
C GLY A 10 17.50 5.15 -1.67
N ASN A 11 16.97 6.17 -0.99
CA ASN A 11 17.14 6.39 0.45
C ASN A 11 16.19 5.52 1.30
N VAL A 12 15.19 4.89 0.69
CA VAL A 12 14.23 4.04 1.40
C VAL A 12 14.93 2.78 1.90
N LYS A 13 14.83 2.53 3.21
CA LYS A 13 15.39 1.35 3.90
C LYS A 13 14.32 0.50 4.59
N ALA A 14 13.19 1.11 4.95
CA ALA A 14 12.09 0.42 5.63
C ALA A 14 11.14 -0.26 4.62
N PRO A 15 10.44 -1.33 5.02
CA PRO A 15 9.36 -1.91 4.22
C PRO A 15 8.23 -0.88 4.02
N ILE A 16 7.65 -0.82 2.82
CA ILE A 16 6.54 0.12 2.51
C ILE A 16 5.31 -0.62 1.97
N LEU A 17 4.14 -0.28 2.48
CA LEU A 17 2.84 -0.60 1.88
C LEU A 17 2.20 0.67 1.31
N LEU A 18 2.00 0.68 0.00
CA LEU A 18 1.24 1.71 -0.70
C LEU A 18 -0.22 1.27 -0.80
N ILE A 19 -1.15 2.16 -0.47
CA ILE A 19 -2.59 1.91 -0.58
C ILE A 19 -3.19 2.98 -1.49
N HIS A 20 -3.91 2.55 -2.52
CA HIS A 20 -4.53 3.44 -3.50
C HIS A 20 -5.91 2.91 -3.92
N SER A 21 -6.73 3.76 -4.55
CA SER A 21 -8.01 3.38 -5.13
C SER A 21 -8.21 3.98 -6.53
N LEU A 22 -8.84 3.24 -7.45
CA LEU A 22 -8.93 3.63 -8.86
C LEU A 22 -9.76 4.89 -9.13
N GLU A 23 -10.64 5.29 -8.22
CA GLU A 23 -11.54 6.44 -8.39
C GLU A 23 -10.99 7.70 -7.66
N ASP A 24 -9.73 7.69 -7.20
CA ASP A 24 -9.08 8.88 -6.64
C ASP A 24 -8.51 9.78 -7.75
N TYR A 25 -9.22 10.87 -8.05
CA TYR A 25 -8.77 11.88 -9.00
C TYR A 25 -8.04 13.06 -8.34
N ARG A 26 -7.96 13.11 -7.00
CA ARG A 26 -7.24 14.17 -6.27
C ARG A 26 -5.76 13.84 -6.15
N CYS A 27 -5.46 12.57 -5.94
CA CYS A 27 -4.11 12.02 -6.01
C CYS A 27 -4.18 10.83 -6.97
N PRO A 28 -3.95 11.02 -8.28
CA PRO A 28 -4.19 9.95 -9.25
C PRO A 28 -3.26 8.74 -9.06
N LEU A 29 -3.67 7.61 -9.65
CA LEU A 29 -3.06 6.28 -9.42
C LEU A 29 -1.55 6.23 -9.69
N ASP A 30 -1.07 7.01 -10.65
CA ASP A 30 0.34 7.10 -11.01
C ASP A 30 1.23 7.46 -9.81
N GLN A 31 0.73 8.26 -8.86
CA GLN A 31 1.48 8.67 -7.68
C GLN A 31 1.97 7.46 -6.86
N SER A 32 1.11 6.45 -6.67
CA SER A 32 1.47 5.22 -5.97
C SER A 32 2.12 4.20 -6.88
N VAL A 33 1.65 4.05 -8.13
CA VAL A 33 2.17 3.03 -9.06
C VAL A 33 3.59 3.34 -9.50
N MET A 34 3.91 4.59 -9.87
CA MET A 34 5.28 4.97 -10.24
C MET A 34 6.23 4.78 -9.06
N PHE A 35 5.85 5.23 -7.86
CA PHE A 35 6.69 5.07 -6.68
C PHE A 35 6.91 3.60 -6.34
N TYR A 36 5.87 2.76 -6.43
CA TYR A 36 5.98 1.31 -6.29
C TYR A 36 6.95 0.70 -7.29
N HIS A 37 6.80 0.99 -8.59
CA HIS A 37 7.68 0.42 -9.61
C HIS A 37 9.13 0.86 -9.41
N THR A 38 9.39 2.15 -9.15
CA THR A 38 10.75 2.62 -8.89
C THR A 38 11.35 2.01 -7.62
N LEU A 39 10.55 1.78 -6.57
CA LEU A 39 10.99 1.02 -5.39
C LEU A 39 11.39 -0.41 -5.77
N LYS A 40 10.56 -1.10 -6.54
CA LYS A 40 10.81 -2.49 -6.98
C LYS A 40 12.04 -2.59 -7.89
N ASP A 41 12.21 -1.65 -8.82
CA ASP A 41 13.37 -1.59 -9.72
C ASP A 41 14.69 -1.43 -8.96
N LEU A 42 14.66 -0.72 -7.83
CA LEU A 42 15.80 -0.56 -6.90
C LEU A 42 15.89 -1.66 -5.84
N GLY A 43 15.17 -2.77 -6.01
CA GLY A 43 15.21 -3.93 -5.10
C GLY A 43 14.64 -3.65 -3.71
N LYS A 44 13.85 -2.59 -3.52
CA LYS A 44 13.28 -2.24 -2.22
C LYS A 44 12.11 -3.14 -1.86
N GLU A 45 11.93 -3.38 -0.57
CA GLU A 45 10.78 -4.12 -0.06
C GLU A 45 9.53 -3.23 -0.08
N ALA A 46 8.76 -3.33 -1.16
CA ALA A 46 7.55 -2.55 -1.37
C ALA A 46 6.37 -3.44 -1.78
N TYR A 47 5.20 -3.08 -1.28
CA TYR A 47 3.92 -3.71 -1.56
C TYR A 47 2.91 -2.64 -1.99
N ILE A 48 1.95 -3.00 -2.83
CA ILE A 48 0.88 -2.08 -3.24
C ILE A 48 -0.48 -2.79 -3.19
N ALA A 49 -1.47 -2.11 -2.60
CA ALA A 49 -2.86 -2.53 -2.56
C ALA A 49 -3.72 -1.51 -3.32
N ILE A 50 -4.20 -1.90 -4.51
CA ILE A 50 -5.05 -1.06 -5.36
C ILE A 50 -6.50 -1.53 -5.21
N PHE A 51 -7.32 -0.69 -4.60
CA PHE A 51 -8.75 -0.93 -4.48
C PHE A 51 -9.47 -0.51 -5.77
N LYS A 52 -10.31 -1.41 -6.30
CA LYS A 52 -11.01 -1.20 -7.59
C LYS A 52 -12.02 -0.04 -7.59
N ARG A 53 -12.47 0.42 -6.43
CA ARG A 53 -13.43 1.53 -6.25
C ARG A 53 -13.01 2.40 -5.08
N GLY A 54 -13.66 3.55 -4.93
CA GLY A 54 -13.45 4.53 -3.88
C GLY A 54 -12.65 5.74 -4.35
N ALA A 55 -13.17 6.93 -4.08
CA ALA A 55 -12.45 8.19 -4.28
C ALA A 55 -11.40 8.43 -3.19
N HIS A 56 -10.79 9.61 -3.15
CA HIS A 56 -9.74 9.94 -2.18
C HIS A 56 -10.06 9.57 -0.71
N GLY A 57 -11.32 9.72 -0.31
CA GLY A 57 -11.79 9.36 1.04
C GLY A 57 -12.19 7.90 1.23
N HIS A 58 -11.75 6.96 0.38
CA HIS A 58 -12.21 5.57 0.38
C HIS A 58 -11.97 4.84 1.71
N SER A 59 -11.03 5.32 2.52
CA SER A 59 -10.73 4.81 3.86
C SER A 59 -11.93 4.89 4.81
N ILE A 60 -12.80 5.89 4.64
CA ILE A 60 -13.98 6.12 5.49
C ILE A 60 -15.30 6.08 4.71
N ARG A 61 -15.29 6.42 3.41
CA ARG A 61 -16.47 6.45 2.54
C ARG A 61 -16.62 5.22 1.64
N GLY A 62 -15.62 4.35 1.58
CA GLY A 62 -15.72 3.09 0.85
C GLY A 62 -16.81 2.19 1.43
N SER A 63 -17.25 1.18 0.67
CA SER A 63 -18.25 0.22 1.16
C SER A 63 -17.75 -0.47 2.44
N PRO A 64 -18.64 -0.97 3.32
CA PRO A 64 -18.23 -1.63 4.56
C PRO A 64 -17.21 -2.76 4.34
N ARG A 65 -17.43 -3.62 3.32
CA ARG A 65 -16.49 -4.70 2.96
C ARG A 65 -15.14 -4.17 2.48
N HIS A 66 -15.13 -3.09 1.70
CA HIS A 66 -13.89 -2.42 1.29
C HIS A 66 -13.11 -1.97 2.52
N ARG A 67 -13.76 -1.21 3.41
CA ARG A 67 -13.14 -0.63 4.59
C ARG A 67 -12.61 -1.70 5.53
N ALA A 68 -13.36 -2.79 5.74
CA ALA A 68 -12.93 -3.92 6.54
C ALA A 68 -11.62 -4.54 6.01
N LYS A 69 -11.52 -4.79 4.69
CA LYS A 69 -10.29 -5.29 4.06
C LYS A 69 -9.12 -4.30 4.22
N ARG A 70 -9.38 -3.00 4.04
CA ARG A 70 -8.35 -1.96 4.23
C ARG A 70 -7.83 -1.94 5.67
N TYR A 71 -8.71 -1.96 6.67
CA TYR A 71 -8.30 -1.97 8.08
C TYR A 71 -7.53 -3.23 8.42
N LYS A 72 -7.95 -4.40 7.92
CA LYS A 72 -7.21 -5.65 8.10
C LYS A 72 -5.80 -5.58 7.52
N LEU A 73 -5.64 -5.11 6.28
CA LEU A 73 -4.32 -4.91 5.65
C LEU A 73 -3.44 -3.95 6.44
N PHE A 74 -4.01 -2.83 6.90
CA PHE A 74 -3.29 -1.84 7.68
C PHE A 74 -2.74 -2.43 8.99
N MET A 75 -3.58 -3.13 9.75
CA MET A 75 -3.17 -3.75 11.02
C MET A 75 -2.11 -4.85 10.80
N GLU A 76 -2.33 -5.74 9.83
CA GLU A 76 -1.42 -6.86 9.57
C GLU A 76 -0.05 -6.40 9.06
N PHE A 77 -0.01 -5.31 8.29
CA PHE A 77 1.27 -4.74 7.85
C PHE A 77 2.09 -4.24 9.04
N PHE A 78 1.48 -3.50 9.96
CA PHE A 78 2.18 -3.04 11.17
C PHE A 78 2.58 -4.18 12.10
N GLU A 79 1.71 -5.18 12.29
CA GLU A 79 2.06 -6.36 13.08
C GLU A 79 3.31 -7.07 12.52
N ARG A 80 3.37 -7.28 11.21
CA ARG A 80 4.42 -8.08 10.53
C ARG A 80 5.67 -7.32 10.09
N LYS A 81 5.61 -5.98 10.03
CA LYS A 81 6.73 -5.15 9.53
C LYS A 81 7.24 -4.15 10.54
N LEU A 82 6.48 -3.85 11.59
CA LEU A 82 6.89 -2.93 12.65
C LEU A 82 7.02 -3.64 14.00
N LYS A 83 5.97 -4.31 14.47
CA LYS A 83 5.95 -4.92 15.82
C LYS A 83 6.88 -6.12 15.90
N ARG A 84 6.80 -7.03 14.92
CA ARG A 84 7.75 -8.12 14.72
C ARG A 84 7.95 -8.31 13.23
N TYR A 85 9.18 -8.07 12.76
CA TYR A 85 9.50 -8.21 11.35
C TYR A 85 9.41 -9.69 10.92
N GLU A 86 8.61 -9.94 9.88
CA GLU A 86 8.48 -11.22 9.18
C GLU A 86 8.74 -10.98 7.69
N GLU A 87 9.43 -11.88 7.00
CA GLU A 87 9.67 -11.74 5.55
C GLU A 87 8.40 -11.94 4.72
N GLY A 88 8.30 -11.20 3.61
CA GLY A 88 7.15 -11.28 2.69
C GLY A 88 5.86 -10.64 3.24
N PHE A 89 4.86 -10.51 2.38
CA PHE A 89 3.53 -10.01 2.75
C PHE A 89 2.49 -10.49 1.72
N ASP A 90 1.92 -11.66 1.96
CA ASP A 90 0.90 -12.26 1.07
C ASP A 90 -0.49 -11.69 1.38
N VAL A 91 -0.90 -10.72 0.56
CA VAL A 91 -2.18 -10.02 0.67
C VAL A 91 -3.38 -10.97 0.55
N GLU A 92 -3.34 -11.96 -0.35
CA GLU A 92 -4.45 -12.89 -0.57
C GLU A 92 -4.63 -13.79 0.65
N LYS A 93 -3.53 -14.32 1.19
CA LYS A 93 -3.56 -15.14 2.41
C LYS A 93 -4.05 -14.34 3.61
N ILE A 94 -3.61 -13.08 3.74
CA ILE A 94 -4.03 -12.19 4.84
C ILE A 94 -5.52 -11.84 4.74
N LEU A 95 -6.04 -11.63 3.54
CA LEU A 95 -7.43 -11.24 3.31
C LEU A 95 -8.42 -12.41 3.33
N LYS A 96 -7.98 -13.63 3.00
CA LYS A 96 -8.82 -14.83 3.07
C LYS A 96 -8.97 -15.37 4.50
N GLY A 97 -8.02 -15.07 5.40
CA GLY A 97 -8.01 -15.64 6.74
C GLY A 97 -7.65 -17.13 6.71
N LYS A 98 -7.25 -17.70 7.86
CA LYS A 98 -7.29 -19.15 8.03
C LYS A 98 -8.77 -19.52 8.16
N ASP A 99 -9.24 -20.39 7.28
CA ASP A 99 -10.46 -21.17 7.54
C ASP A 99 -10.35 -21.87 8.91
#